data_AF-A0A838UQL1-F1
#
_entry.id   AF-A0A838UQL1-F1
#
_cell.length_a   1.000
_cell.length_b   1.000
_cell.length_c   1.000
_cell.angle_alpha   90.00
_cell.angle_beta   90.00
_cell.angle_gamma   90.00
#
_symmetry.space_group_name_H-M   'P 1'
#
loop_
_entity.id
_entity.type
_entity.pdbx_description
1 polymer ?
#
loop_
_entity_poly.entity_id
_entity_poly.type
_entity_poly.pdbx_seq_one_letter_code
_entity_poly.pdbx_strand_id
1 'polypeptide(L)' 'MGKYEPLGEFLRSRATIEVPMRFDEVEAVIGTPLPPAAGRHPAWWSNNPSDVTP' A
#
# COMPACT_ATOMS: atom_id res chain seq x y z
N MET A 1 -1.54 16.54 -3.83
CA MET A 1 -2.31 15.56 -3.05
C MET A 1 -2.60 14.35 -3.91
N GLY A 2 -1.96 13.22 -3.60
CA GLY A 2 -2.10 11.97 -4.37
C GLY A 2 -3.05 11.02 -3.67
N LYS A 3 -3.68 10.11 -4.43
CA LYS A 3 -4.65 9.13 -3.90
C LYS A 3 -4.15 8.26 -2.71
N TYR A 4 -2.83 8.18 -2.50
CA TYR A 4 -2.19 7.41 -1.43
C TYR A 4 -1.58 8.27 -0.31
N GLU A 5 -1.78 9.59 -0.34
CA GLU A 5 -1.29 10.49 0.70
C GLU A 5 -1.78 10.12 2.11
N PRO A 6 -3.08 9.78 2.33
CA PRO A 6 -3.55 9.33 3.65
C PRO A 6 -2.83 8.08 4.16
N LEU A 7 -2.45 7.16 3.25
CA LEU A 7 -1.69 5.97 3.61
C LEU A 7 -0.28 6.35 4.09
N GLY A 8 0.36 7.33 3.44
CA GLY A 8 1.67 7.84 3.85
C GLY A 8 1.63 8.49 5.25
N GLU A 9 0.62 9.30 5.53
CA GLU A 9 0.42 9.90 6.86
C GLU A 9 0.16 8.85 7.94
N PHE A 10 -0.70 7.87 7.63
CA PHE A 10 -0.99 6.76 8.52
C PHE A 10 0.27 5.98 8.89
N LEU A 11 1.09 5.60 7.90
CA LEU A 11 2.32 4.85 8.13
C LEU A 11 3.34 5.69 8.93
N ARG A 12 3.46 6.98 8.64
CA ARG A 12 4.38 7.89 9.36
C ARG A 12 4.00 8.08 10.84
N SER A 13 2.72 7.91 11.18
CA SER A 13 2.24 7.98 12.56
C SER A 13 2.63 6.74 13.39
N ARG A 14 3.09 5.65 12.76
CA ARG A 14 3.48 4.41 13.46
C ARG A 14 4.95 4.48 13.88
N ALA A 15 5.22 4.02 15.10
CA ALA A 15 6.58 3.91 15.64
C ALA A 15 7.30 2.62 15.20
N THR A 16 6.73 1.86 14.28
CA THR A 16 7.26 0.57 13.81
C THR A 16 7.84 0.71 12.40
N ILE A 17 8.83 -0.12 12.10
CA ILE A 17 9.47 -0.18 10.78
C ILE A 17 8.64 -0.96 9.75
N GLU A 18 7.74 -1.82 10.23
CA GLU A 18 6.81 -2.61 9.44
C GLU A 18 5.41 -2.49 10.03
N VAL A 19 4.41 -2.42 9.15
CA VAL A 19 3.00 -2.38 9.52
C VAL A 19 2.28 -3.43 8.67
N PRO A 20 1.98 -4.62 9.22
CA PRO A 20 1.18 -5.60 8.51
C PRO A 20 -0.23 -5.05 8.34
N MET A 21 -0.70 -4.99 7.09
CA MET A 21 -2.04 -4.51 6.74
C MET A 21 -2.65 -5.41 5.67
N ARG A 22 -3.96 -5.57 5.75
CA ARG A 22 -4.79 -6.17 4.71
C ARG A 22 -5.25 -5.09 3.73
N PHE A 23 -5.68 -5.50 2.53
CA PHE A 23 -6.13 -4.54 1.51
C PHE A 23 -7.38 -3.74 1.94
N ASP A 24 -8.30 -4.35 2.68
CA ASP A 24 -9.47 -3.66 3.26
C ASP A 24 -9.08 -2.55 4.25
N GLU A 25 -8.03 -2.77 5.06
CA GLU A 25 -7.48 -1.76 5.96
C GLU A 25 -6.82 -0.61 5.18
N VAL A 26 -6.13 -0.93 4.08
CA VAL A 26 -5.55 0.10 3.19
C VAL A 26 -6.66 0.93 2.55
N GLU A 27 -7.72 0.30 2.05
CA GLU A 27 -8.90 0.96 1.48
C GLU A 27 -9.59 1.89 2.47
N ALA A 28 -9.72 1.45 3.73
CA ALA A 28 -10.28 2.25 4.81
C ALA A 28 -9.44 3.49 5.10
N VAL A 29 -8.11 3.39 5.04
CA VAL A 29 -7.19 4.51 5.27
C VAL A 29 -7.24 5.52 4.11
N ILE A 30 -7.26 5.05 2.86
CA ILE A 30 -7.30 5.95 1.69
C ILE A 30 -8.71 6.43 1.33
N GLY A 31 -9.75 5.87 1.97
CA GLY A 31 -11.15 6.22 1.74
C GLY A 31 -11.69 5.83 0.36
N THR A 32 -10.96 5.00 -0.39
CA THR A 32 -11.31 4.57 -1.74
C THR A 32 -10.96 3.09 -1.95
N PRO A 33 -11.76 2.34 -2.73
CA PRO A 33 -11.45 0.95 -3.04
C PRO A 33 -10.19 0.87 -3.90
N LEU A 34 -9.37 -0.15 -3.63
CA LEU A 34 -8.18 -0.43 -4.43
C LEU A 34 -8.60 -0.93 -5.82
N PRO A 35 -7.77 -0.72 -6.84
CA PRO A 35 -8.01 -1.30 -8.14
C PRO A 35 -8.16 -2.82 -8.03
N PRO A 36 -9.07 -3.48 -8.78
CA PRO A 36 -9.22 -4.93 -8.77
C PRO A 36 -7.92 -5.70 -9.10
N ALA A 37 -6.96 -5.03 -9.72
CA ALA A 37 -5.63 -5.55 -10.05
C ALA A 37 -4.63 -5.45 -8.89
N ALA A 38 -4.97 -4.80 -7.77
CA ALA A 38 -4.10 -4.65 -6.60
C ALA A 38 -3.63 -6.01 -6.05
N GLY A 39 -4.51 -7.00 -6.01
CA GLY A 39 -4.16 -8.37 -5.63
C GLY A 39 -3.46 -9.18 -6.73
N ARG A 40 -3.44 -8.69 -7.97
CA ARG A 40 -2.78 -9.36 -9.11
C ARG A 40 -1.33 -8.94 -9.30
N HIS A 41 -0.92 -7.79 -8.75
CA HIS A 41 0.44 -7.27 -8.88
C HIS A 41 1.10 -7.06 -7.51
N PRO A 42 1.61 -8.14 -6.86
CA PRO A 42 2.36 -8.04 -5.61
C PRO A 42 3.54 -7.05 -5.71
N ALA A 43 4.13 -6.92 -6.89
CA ALA A 43 5.23 -5.98 -7.17
C ALA A 43 4.87 -4.50 -6.90
N TRP A 44 3.60 -4.11 -6.95
CA TRP A 44 3.19 -2.73 -6.61
C TRP A 44 3.20 -2.44 -5.11
N TRP A 45 3.21 -3.50 -4.29
CA TRP A 45 3.20 -3.45 -2.83
C TRP A 45 4.56 -3.83 -2.23
N SER A 46 5.45 -4.36 -3.07
CA SER A 46 6.81 -4.66 -2.69
C SER A 46 7.61 -3.38 -2.56
N ASN A 47 8.25 -3.19 -1.41
CA ASN A 47 9.26 -2.14 -1.23
C ASN A 47 10.58 -2.47 -1.97
N ASN A 48 10.69 -3.64 -2.59
CA ASN A 48 11.84 -4.02 -3.41
C ASN A 48 11.59 -3.68 -4.89
N PRO A 49 12.39 -2.80 -5.51
CA PRO A 49 12.31 -2.49 -6.94
C PRO A 49 12.86 -3.60 -7.86
N SER A 50 13.19 -4.79 -7.33
CA SER A 50 14.11 -5.74 -7.97
C SER A 50 13.49 -7.00 -8.59
N ASP A 51 12.18 -7.06 -8.89
CA ASP A 51 11.61 -8.28 -9.50
C ASP A 51 10.66 -8.02 -10.68
N VAL A 52 11.07 -7.14 -11.59
CA VAL A 52 10.51 -7.04 -12.94
C VAL A 52 11.51 -7.58 -13.97
N THR A 53 11.66 -8.90 -14.03
CA THR A 53 12.24 -9.58 -15.21
C THR A 53 11.56 -10.94 -15.39
N PRO A 54 11.11 -11.26 -16.61
CA PRO A 54 11.97 -12.06 -17.49
C PRO A 54 12.34 -11.36 -18.80
#